data_AF-A0AAU0BGQ2-F1
#
_entry.id   AF-A0AAU0BGQ2-F1
#
_cell.length_a   1.000
_cell.length_b   1.000
_cell.length_c   1.000
_cell.angle_alpha   90.00
_cell.angle_beta   90.00
_cell.angle_gamma   90.00
#
_symmetry.space_group_name_H-M   'P 1'
#
loop_
_entity.id
_entity.type
_entity.pdbx_description
1 polymer ?
#
loop_
_entity_poly.entity_id
_entity_poly.type
_entity_poly.pdbx_seq_one_letter_code
_entity_poly.pdbx_strand_id
1 'polypeptide(L)'
;MKTGLFAGWKARFYSVCMLMLFSALVVGGMGSAHAQSTPQVTPLPTEPVTTEPLPSAQPEAAPVAAAEAAPVVEKGDVAWMLTSTLLVLLMVVPGLALFYGGMVRAKNVLSVLIQVAVVFSLLTILWVLYGYSLAFSGEGPWIGNLDKALLKGVTIETLSATFTKGVSLPEYVFVAFQATFAGITGALIVGAFAERAKFAAVLLFSVIWFTFGYLPLAHMVWATGGYLFGLGALDFAGGTVVHINAGIAGLVGAYFVGKRAGLGREAIKPHNVTLTFVGASLLWVGWFGFNAGSNLEANAGAALAFLNTLLATAAAVLGWSLTEKIIKGKSSALGVASGMVAGLVGITPACGTVGPFGAIVIGLAAGVLCVWGVTGLKRLLGADDSLDVFGVHGLGGIIGAILTGVFSAASLGGQKGGDYDIVHQVGIQALGVGITLVWIGVVSVVGFLVAKLVFGLRVTEEAEREGLDITSHGEAAYES
;
A
#
# COMPACT_ATOMS: atom_id res chain seq x y z
N MET A 1 -44.13 29.57 1.61
CA MET A 1 -42.67 29.40 1.63
C MET A 1 -42.30 28.62 2.89
N LYS A 2 -41.95 27.33 2.77
CA LYS A 2 -41.48 26.51 3.89
C LYS A 2 -39.96 26.41 3.79
N THR A 3 -39.25 27.25 4.53
CA THR A 3 -37.81 27.09 4.77
C THR A 3 -37.62 25.95 5.76
N GLY A 4 -37.47 24.73 5.23
CA GLY A 4 -37.35 23.52 6.04
C GLY A 4 -36.09 23.56 6.92
N LEU A 5 -36.24 23.03 8.14
CA LEU A 5 -35.22 22.86 9.19
C LEU A 5 -33.92 22.16 8.73
N PHE A 6 -33.88 21.66 7.48
CA PHE A 6 -32.78 20.93 6.85
C PHE A 6 -31.97 21.76 5.84
N ALA A 7 -32.31 23.03 5.62
CA ALA A 7 -31.51 23.92 4.78
C ALA A 7 -30.12 24.14 5.41
N GLY A 8 -29.07 23.78 4.67
CA GLY A 8 -27.68 23.96 5.10
C GLY A 8 -27.07 22.83 5.94
N TRP A 9 -27.75 21.69 6.14
CA TRP A 9 -27.15 20.53 6.83
C TRP A 9 -25.85 20.11 6.14
N LYS A 10 -25.81 20.00 4.82
CA LYS A 10 -24.57 19.61 4.11
C LYS A 10 -23.40 20.53 4.43
N ALA A 11 -23.61 21.84 4.44
CA ALA A 11 -22.58 22.81 4.83
C ALA A 11 -22.14 22.62 6.29
N ARG A 12 -23.08 22.45 7.22
CA ARG A 12 -22.78 22.18 8.64
C ARG A 12 -22.06 20.86 8.84
N PHE A 13 -22.40 19.82 8.08
CA PHE A 13 -21.74 18.52 8.10
C PHE A 13 -20.31 18.62 7.59
N TYR A 14 -20.07 19.31 6.46
CA TYR A 14 -18.72 19.56 5.95
C TYR A 14 -17.89 20.41 6.91
N SER A 15 -18.49 21.42 7.55
CA SER A 15 -17.82 22.22 8.59
C SER A 15 -17.49 21.39 9.83
N VAL A 16 -18.36 20.48 10.25
CA VAL A 16 -18.09 19.55 11.35
C VAL A 16 -17.00 18.55 10.99
N CYS A 17 -16.99 18.00 9.77
CA CYS A 17 -15.91 17.12 9.32
C CYS A 17 -14.55 17.86 9.26
N MET A 18 -14.53 19.11 8.78
CA MET A 18 -13.32 19.94 8.83
C MET A 18 -12.91 20.28 10.25
N LEU A 19 -13.86 20.66 11.12
CA LEU A 19 -13.59 20.95 12.53
C LEU A 19 -13.07 19.71 13.27
N MET A 20 -13.57 18.50 12.98
CA MET A 20 -13.05 17.25 13.53
C MET A 20 -11.59 17.02 13.10
N LEU A 21 -11.28 17.25 11.82
CA LEU A 21 -9.91 17.20 11.29
C LEU A 21 -8.98 18.21 12.01
N PHE A 22 -9.46 19.43 12.26
CA PHE A 22 -8.70 20.46 12.98
C PHE A 22 -8.59 20.20 14.49
N SER A 23 -9.63 19.67 15.14
CA SER A 23 -9.59 19.35 16.56
C SER A 23 -8.70 18.14 16.88
N ALA A 24 -8.55 17.20 15.94
CA ALA A 24 -7.56 16.13 16.05
C ALA A 24 -6.10 16.64 16.02
N LEU A 25 -5.85 17.81 15.43
CA LEU A 25 -4.52 18.45 15.40
C LEU A 25 -4.20 19.24 16.68
N VAL A 26 -5.20 19.67 17.45
CA VAL A 26 -4.99 20.61 18.59
C VAL A 26 -4.89 19.90 19.95
N VAL A 27 -5.40 18.67 20.11
CA VAL A 27 -5.46 17.99 21.42
C VAL A 27 -4.13 17.31 21.82
N GLY A 28 -3.11 17.26 20.95
CA GLY A 28 -1.81 16.63 21.25
C GLY A 28 -0.84 17.43 22.14
N GLY A 29 -1.20 18.63 22.59
CA GLY A 29 -0.24 19.62 23.13
C GLY A 29 -0.10 19.74 24.66
N MET A 30 -0.82 18.96 25.49
CA MET A 30 -0.76 19.15 26.95
C MET A 30 -0.52 17.83 27.69
N GLY A 31 0.76 17.53 27.93
CA GLY A 31 1.21 16.47 28.83
C GLY A 31 2.39 16.95 29.67
N SER A 32 2.11 17.28 30.92
CA SER A 32 3.04 17.79 31.94
C SER A 32 4.10 16.75 32.30
N ALA A 33 5.38 17.13 32.23
CA ALA A 33 6.49 16.31 32.71
C ALA A 33 6.48 16.21 34.25
N HIS A 34 6.59 15.00 34.79
CA HIS A 34 6.97 14.75 36.19
C HIS A 34 8.25 13.91 36.19
N ALA A 35 9.34 14.53 36.64
CA ALA A 35 10.61 13.87 36.90
C ALA A 35 10.52 13.15 38.25
N GLN A 36 10.94 11.89 38.30
CA GLN A 36 11.03 11.11 39.54
C GLN A 36 12.50 10.81 39.84
N SER A 37 12.94 11.25 41.02
CA SER A 37 14.29 11.09 41.56
C SER A 37 14.47 9.72 42.24
N THR A 38 15.66 9.15 42.07
CA THR A 38 16.13 7.90 42.70
C THR A 38 16.54 8.14 44.16
N PRO A 39 16.28 7.22 45.12
CA PRO A 39 16.85 7.32 46.46
C PRO A 39 18.28 6.72 46.51
N GLN A 40 19.21 7.53 47.01
CA GLN A 40 20.54 7.13 47.49
C GLN A 40 20.42 6.51 48.89
N VAL A 41 21.08 5.37 49.13
CA VAL A 41 21.24 4.78 50.47
C VAL A 41 22.70 4.92 50.90
N THR A 42 22.92 5.59 52.04
CA THR A 42 24.22 5.73 52.70
C THR A 42 24.41 4.58 53.70
N PRO A 43 25.55 3.86 53.72
CA PRO A 43 25.79 2.76 54.65
C PRO A 43 26.33 3.25 56.01
N LEU A 44 26.04 2.49 57.07
CA LEU A 44 26.64 2.65 58.42
C LEU A 44 27.87 1.75 58.58
N PRO A 45 28.90 2.18 59.36
CA PRO A 45 30.14 1.45 59.54
C PRO A 45 30.13 0.53 60.77
N THR A 46 30.71 -0.67 60.63
CA THR A 46 31.19 -1.46 61.77
C THR A 46 32.44 -2.25 61.38
N GLU A 47 33.47 -2.13 62.22
CA GLU A 47 34.83 -2.67 62.11
C GLU A 47 34.94 -4.17 62.50
N PRO A 48 36.10 -4.83 62.22
CA PRO A 48 36.15 -6.21 61.75
C PRO A 48 36.42 -7.24 62.85
N VAL A 49 36.02 -8.49 62.59
CA VAL A 49 36.51 -9.67 63.30
C VAL A 49 36.99 -10.69 62.28
N THR A 50 38.29 -10.96 62.32
CA THR A 50 38.99 -11.97 61.53
C THR A 50 38.82 -13.35 62.15
N THR A 51 38.24 -14.26 61.38
CA THR A 51 38.42 -15.71 61.53
C THR A 51 38.62 -16.27 60.13
N GLU A 52 39.75 -16.90 59.84
CA GLU A 52 39.98 -17.63 58.59
C GLU A 52 39.28 -18.99 58.62
N PRO A 53 38.42 -19.30 57.63
CA PRO A 53 38.08 -20.65 57.26
C PRO A 53 38.55 -20.97 55.83
N LEU A 54 38.84 -22.26 55.62
CA LEU A 54 39.24 -22.96 54.39
C LEU A 54 38.73 -22.37 53.06
N PRO A 55 39.48 -22.48 51.94
CA PRO A 55 39.11 -21.89 50.67
C PRO A 55 37.77 -22.42 50.18
N SER A 56 36.74 -21.58 50.27
CA SER A 56 35.46 -21.78 49.61
C SER A 56 35.68 -21.77 48.11
N ALA A 57 35.08 -22.72 47.39
CA ALA A 57 34.95 -22.65 45.94
C ALA A 57 34.49 -21.24 45.55
N GLN A 58 35.23 -20.60 44.64
CA GLN A 58 34.81 -19.32 44.08
C GLN A 58 33.35 -19.45 43.63
N PRO A 59 32.44 -18.54 44.01
CA PRO A 59 31.17 -18.47 43.34
C PRO A 59 31.49 -18.26 41.85
N GLU A 60 31.12 -19.24 41.04
CA GLU A 60 31.14 -19.15 39.58
C GLU A 60 30.49 -17.81 39.25
N ALA A 61 31.27 -16.91 38.64
CA ALA A 61 30.79 -15.58 38.31
C ALA A 61 29.48 -15.77 37.54
N ALA A 62 28.37 -15.27 38.10
CA ALA A 62 27.09 -15.25 37.41
C ALA A 62 27.36 -14.71 36.01
N PRO A 63 26.90 -15.38 34.93
CA PRO A 63 27.19 -14.93 33.58
C PRO A 63 26.76 -13.47 33.51
N VAL A 64 27.74 -12.59 33.32
CA VAL A 64 27.47 -11.18 33.07
C VAL A 64 26.59 -11.19 31.83
N ALA A 65 25.31 -10.86 32.00
CA ALA A 65 24.41 -10.69 30.88
C ALA A 65 25.11 -9.73 29.92
N ALA A 66 25.55 -10.24 28.78
CA ALA A 66 26.19 -9.42 27.77
C ALA A 66 25.22 -8.29 27.46
N ALA A 67 25.61 -7.05 27.78
CA ALA A 67 24.81 -5.89 27.44
C ALA A 67 24.48 -5.98 25.96
N GLU A 68 23.19 -6.06 25.60
CA GLU A 68 22.79 -6.05 24.20
C GLU A 68 23.42 -4.83 23.54
N ALA A 69 24.24 -5.06 22.52
CA ALA A 69 24.89 -3.99 21.80
C ALA A 69 23.83 -3.04 21.25
N ALA A 70 24.06 -1.73 21.37
CA ALA A 70 23.14 -0.73 20.86
C ALA A 70 22.91 -0.96 19.34
N PRO A 71 21.66 -0.82 18.85
CA PRO A 71 21.38 -1.01 17.44
C PRO A 71 22.24 -0.08 16.56
N VAL A 72 22.75 -0.63 15.46
CA VAL A 72 23.57 0.10 14.49
C VAL A 72 22.66 0.73 13.44
N VAL A 73 22.86 2.02 13.18
CA VAL A 73 22.19 2.74 12.10
C VAL A 73 23.20 3.01 10.99
N GLU A 74 23.04 2.31 9.87
CA GLU A 74 23.91 2.47 8.71
C GLU A 74 23.46 3.64 7.83
N LYS A 75 24.36 4.57 7.54
CA LYS A 75 24.04 5.75 6.71
C LYS A 75 23.61 5.38 5.29
N GLY A 76 24.13 4.26 4.77
CA GLY A 76 23.76 3.72 3.46
C GLY A 76 22.29 3.30 3.41
N ASP A 77 21.82 2.61 4.45
CA ASP A 77 20.43 2.17 4.56
C ASP A 77 19.49 3.38 4.67
N VAL A 78 19.85 4.37 5.49
CA VAL A 78 19.08 5.62 5.61
C VAL A 78 18.98 6.35 4.26
N ALA A 79 20.10 6.49 3.54
CA ALA A 79 20.11 7.14 2.22
C ALA A 79 19.26 6.38 1.19
N TRP A 80 19.35 5.04 1.20
CA TRP A 80 18.54 4.18 0.34
C TRP A 80 17.05 4.30 0.65
N MET A 81 16.67 4.36 1.92
CA MET A 81 15.28 4.45 2.33
C MET A 81 14.65 5.82 2.10
N LEU A 82 15.39 6.91 2.28
CA LEU A 82 14.95 8.25 1.87
C LEU A 82 14.74 8.33 0.35
N THR A 83 15.68 7.76 -0.42
CA THR A 83 15.56 7.69 -1.89
C THR A 83 14.38 6.82 -2.31
N SER A 84 14.20 5.66 -1.68
CA SER A 84 13.09 4.75 -1.95
C SER A 84 11.74 5.42 -1.66
N THR A 85 11.63 6.15 -0.55
CA THR A 85 10.43 6.93 -0.21
C THR A 85 10.11 7.97 -1.29
N LEU A 86 11.12 8.71 -1.78
CA LEU A 86 10.95 9.67 -2.86
C LEU A 86 10.51 9.00 -4.18
N LEU A 87 11.08 7.83 -4.50
CA LEU A 87 10.71 7.05 -5.67
C LEU A 87 9.26 6.55 -5.59
N VAL A 88 8.78 6.11 -4.43
CA VAL A 88 7.37 5.74 -4.27
C VAL A 88 6.46 6.97 -4.37
N LEU A 89 6.86 8.12 -3.82
CA LEU A 89 6.11 9.37 -4.02
C LEU A 89 5.99 9.72 -5.51
N LEU A 90 7.09 9.57 -6.28
CA LEU A 90 7.11 9.76 -7.73
C LEU A 90 6.13 8.82 -8.45
N MET A 91 5.97 7.58 -7.96
CA MET A 91 4.98 6.65 -8.49
C MET A 91 3.56 7.17 -8.35
N VAL A 92 3.24 7.89 -7.27
CA VAL A 92 1.87 8.42 -7.08
C VAL A 92 1.69 9.70 -7.87
N VAL A 93 2.56 10.68 -7.59
CA VAL A 93 2.55 12.01 -8.19
C VAL A 93 3.95 12.28 -8.75
N PRO A 94 4.14 12.26 -10.09
CA PRO A 94 3.11 12.27 -11.12
C PRO A 94 2.71 10.91 -11.71
N GLY A 95 3.38 9.80 -11.37
CA GLY A 95 3.27 8.53 -12.12
C GLY A 95 1.85 8.01 -12.33
N LEU A 96 1.15 7.65 -11.26
CA LEU A 96 -0.20 7.10 -11.28
C LEU A 96 -1.21 8.12 -11.82
N ALA A 97 -1.03 9.37 -11.41
CA ALA A 97 -1.88 10.47 -11.84
C ALA A 97 -1.86 10.60 -13.38
N LEU A 98 -0.68 10.57 -14.00
CA LEU A 98 -0.54 10.60 -15.46
C LEU A 98 -1.00 9.30 -16.14
N PHE A 99 -0.71 8.14 -15.52
CA PHE A 99 -1.12 6.84 -16.04
C PHE A 99 -2.64 6.78 -16.20
N TYR A 100 -3.37 7.09 -15.13
CA TYR A 100 -4.83 7.14 -15.11
C TYR A 100 -5.39 8.31 -15.91
N GLY A 101 -4.80 9.50 -15.77
CA GLY A 101 -5.21 10.70 -16.48
C GLY A 101 -5.26 10.47 -17.98
N GLY A 102 -4.19 9.92 -18.58
CA GLY A 102 -4.13 9.63 -20.02
C GLY A 102 -5.21 8.66 -20.51
N MET A 103 -5.72 7.78 -19.64
CA MET A 103 -6.72 6.76 -19.98
C MET A 103 -8.17 7.24 -19.90
N VAL A 104 -8.45 8.33 -19.19
CA VAL A 104 -9.79 8.94 -19.15
C VAL A 104 -10.03 9.89 -20.33
N ARG A 105 -11.28 10.32 -20.53
CA ARG A 105 -11.62 11.35 -21.52
C ARG A 105 -11.09 12.71 -21.08
N ALA A 106 -10.82 13.58 -22.05
CA ALA A 106 -10.17 14.89 -21.84
C ALA A 106 -10.89 15.78 -20.81
N LYS A 107 -12.21 15.63 -20.69
CA LYS A 107 -13.07 16.38 -19.75
C LYS A 107 -13.01 15.91 -18.29
N ASN A 108 -12.20 14.89 -17.99
CA ASN A 108 -12.10 14.24 -16.68
C ASN A 108 -10.64 14.09 -16.20
N VAL A 109 -9.67 14.60 -16.95
CA VAL A 109 -8.26 14.38 -16.63
C VAL A 109 -7.87 15.12 -15.34
N LEU A 110 -8.29 16.38 -15.17
CA LEU A 110 -7.99 17.13 -13.95
C LEU A 110 -8.63 16.47 -12.72
N SER A 111 -9.87 15.99 -12.85
CA SER A 111 -10.56 15.32 -11.75
C SER A 111 -9.83 14.07 -11.29
N VAL A 112 -9.25 13.29 -12.21
CA VAL A 112 -8.42 12.12 -11.86
C VAL A 112 -7.13 12.55 -11.18
N LEU A 113 -6.43 13.57 -11.71
CA LEU A 113 -5.20 14.09 -11.09
C LEU A 113 -5.45 14.58 -9.66
N ILE A 114 -6.53 15.35 -9.47
CA ILE A 114 -6.94 15.88 -8.17
C ILE A 114 -7.32 14.74 -7.22
N GLN A 115 -8.10 13.75 -7.68
CA GLN A 115 -8.48 12.62 -6.85
C GLN A 115 -7.26 11.81 -6.39
N VAL A 116 -6.32 11.52 -7.28
CA VAL A 116 -5.07 10.81 -6.93
C VAL A 116 -4.27 11.60 -5.88
N ALA A 117 -4.04 12.89 -6.13
CA ALA A 117 -3.27 13.74 -5.22
C ALA A 117 -3.96 13.91 -3.86
N VAL A 118 -5.25 14.23 -3.84
CA VAL A 118 -5.99 14.48 -2.59
C VAL A 118 -6.20 13.21 -1.78
N VAL A 119 -6.49 12.06 -2.41
CA VAL A 119 -6.59 10.79 -1.68
C VAL A 119 -5.24 10.42 -1.07
N PHE A 120 -4.13 10.55 -1.83
CA PHE A 120 -2.79 10.32 -1.30
C PHE A 120 -2.46 11.22 -0.10
N SER A 121 -2.71 12.52 -0.21
CA SER A 121 -2.48 13.48 0.88
C SER A 121 -3.36 13.20 2.09
N LEU A 122 -4.64 12.90 1.88
CA LEU A 122 -5.58 12.55 2.95
C LEU A 122 -5.07 11.35 3.74
N LEU A 123 -4.71 10.26 3.06
CA LEU A 123 -4.27 9.04 3.73
C LEU A 123 -2.90 9.21 4.41
N THR A 124 -2.00 10.01 3.84
CA THR A 124 -0.73 10.38 4.50
C THR A 124 -0.98 11.13 5.81
N ILE A 125 -1.97 12.03 5.87
CA ILE A 125 -2.34 12.69 7.12
C ILE A 125 -2.97 11.70 8.11
N LEU A 126 -3.94 10.88 7.68
CA LEU A 126 -4.55 9.87 8.56
C LEU A 126 -3.52 8.86 9.09
N TRP A 127 -2.48 8.55 8.30
CA TRP A 127 -1.36 7.71 8.70
C TRP A 127 -0.64 8.27 9.92
N VAL A 128 -0.31 9.57 9.92
CA VAL A 128 0.32 10.24 11.06
C VAL A 128 -0.65 10.34 12.25
N LEU A 129 -1.94 10.61 11.99
CA LEU A 129 -2.93 10.77 13.06
C LEU A 129 -3.12 9.48 13.87
N TYR A 130 -3.26 8.34 13.21
CA TYR A 130 -3.46 7.05 13.89
C TYR A 130 -3.02 5.83 13.08
N GLY A 131 -2.89 5.94 11.76
CA GLY A 131 -2.65 4.79 10.90
C GLY A 131 -1.34 4.06 11.20
N TYR A 132 -0.24 4.79 11.38
CA TYR A 132 1.05 4.21 11.73
C TYR A 132 0.96 3.35 12.99
N SER A 133 0.30 3.87 14.03
CA SER A 133 0.10 3.16 15.29
C SER A 133 -0.73 1.88 15.11
N LEU A 134 -1.88 1.97 14.44
CA LEU A 134 -2.74 0.81 14.23
C LEU A 134 -2.13 -0.22 13.26
N ALA A 135 -1.18 0.17 12.42
CA ALA A 135 -0.47 -0.75 11.54
C ALA A 135 0.75 -1.40 12.22
N PHE A 136 1.52 -0.68 13.04
CA PHE A 136 2.85 -1.13 13.47
C PHE A 136 3.14 -1.04 14.98
N SER A 137 2.14 -0.71 15.82
CA SER A 137 2.28 -0.69 17.29
C SER A 137 1.45 -1.79 17.95
N GLY A 138 1.96 -2.39 19.02
CA GLY A 138 1.30 -3.47 19.77
C GLY A 138 1.47 -4.86 19.15
N GLU A 139 0.91 -5.88 19.81
CA GLU A 139 1.09 -7.31 19.50
C GLU A 139 -0.21 -8.03 19.08
N GLY A 140 -1.25 -7.27 18.73
CA GLY A 140 -2.53 -7.85 18.32
C GLY A 140 -2.41 -8.68 17.02
N PRO A 141 -3.22 -9.72 16.80
CA PRO A 141 -3.15 -10.47 15.54
C PRO A 141 -3.84 -9.76 14.37
N TRP A 142 -4.80 -8.88 14.63
CA TRP A 142 -5.68 -8.30 13.59
C TRP A 142 -5.44 -6.82 13.33
N ILE A 143 -5.08 -6.08 14.37
CA ILE A 143 -4.84 -4.64 14.33
C ILE A 143 -3.93 -4.29 15.51
N GLY A 144 -3.11 -3.26 15.32
CA GLY A 144 -2.29 -2.69 16.36
C GLY A 144 -3.09 -1.88 17.38
N ASN A 145 -2.39 -1.07 18.16
CA ASN A 145 -2.97 -0.22 19.19
C ASN A 145 -2.79 1.29 18.88
N LEU A 146 -3.21 2.16 19.80
CA LEU A 146 -3.13 3.62 19.65
C LEU A 146 -1.97 4.26 20.43
N ASP A 147 -0.99 3.47 20.89
CA ASP A 147 0.09 3.97 21.76
C ASP A 147 0.98 5.00 21.06
N LYS A 148 1.14 4.86 19.73
CA LYS A 148 1.87 5.78 18.85
C LYS A 148 0.96 6.68 18.01
N ALA A 149 -0.32 6.85 18.39
CA ALA A 149 -1.20 7.81 17.71
C ALA A 149 -0.59 9.21 17.77
N LEU A 150 -0.76 10.02 16.71
CA LEU A 150 -0.08 11.30 16.52
C LEU A 150 1.46 11.21 16.57
N LEU A 151 2.02 10.03 16.29
CA LEU A 151 3.44 9.70 16.47
C LEU A 151 3.93 9.93 17.92
N LYS A 152 3.05 9.76 18.91
CA LYS A 152 3.41 9.88 20.32
C LYS A 152 4.57 8.94 20.65
N GLY A 153 5.63 9.52 21.23
CA GLY A 153 6.84 8.78 21.61
C GLY A 153 7.81 8.51 20.46
N VAL A 154 7.51 8.92 19.22
CA VAL A 154 8.43 8.85 18.07
C VAL A 154 9.19 10.16 17.95
N THR A 155 10.52 10.08 17.99
CA THR A 155 11.45 11.21 18.03
C THR A 155 12.57 11.02 16.99
N ILE A 156 13.52 11.96 16.89
CA ILE A 156 14.65 11.80 15.96
C ILE A 156 15.63 10.69 16.40
N GLU A 157 15.49 10.23 17.64
CA GLU A 157 16.31 9.21 18.30
C GLU A 157 15.64 7.82 18.28
N THR A 158 14.33 7.74 18.01
CA THR A 158 13.63 6.45 17.94
C THR A 158 14.00 5.67 16.69
N LEU A 159 14.10 4.36 16.84
CA LEU A 159 14.56 3.45 15.80
C LEU A 159 13.50 2.40 15.47
N SER A 160 13.43 2.01 14.19
CA SER A 160 12.70 0.84 13.70
C SER A 160 13.67 -0.27 13.35
N ALA A 161 13.40 -1.48 13.84
CA ALA A 161 14.17 -2.67 13.48
C ALA A 161 14.07 -2.96 11.96
N THR A 162 15.17 -3.48 11.40
CA THR A 162 15.21 -4.02 10.04
C THR A 162 15.29 -5.55 10.09
N PHE A 163 15.73 -6.20 9.00
CA PHE A 163 15.78 -7.67 8.92
C PHE A 163 17.05 -8.26 9.56
N THR A 164 18.14 -7.49 9.59
CA THR A 164 19.38 -7.90 10.25
C THR A 164 19.30 -7.60 11.75
N LYS A 165 19.52 -8.62 12.60
CA LYS A 165 19.50 -8.47 14.06
C LYS A 165 20.52 -7.41 14.50
N GLY A 166 20.05 -6.42 15.25
CA GLY A 166 20.89 -5.32 15.75
C GLY A 166 21.14 -4.19 14.75
N VAL A 167 20.53 -4.24 13.55
CA VAL A 167 20.51 -3.13 12.59
C VAL A 167 19.15 -2.45 12.66
N SER A 168 19.13 -1.12 12.50
CA SER A 168 17.90 -0.33 12.59
C SER A 168 17.96 0.92 11.71
N LEU A 169 16.78 1.48 11.44
CA LEU A 169 16.59 2.76 10.76
C LEU A 169 16.01 3.79 11.73
N PRO A 170 16.22 5.10 11.51
CA PRO A 170 15.41 6.12 12.16
C PRO A 170 13.93 5.88 11.91
N GLU A 171 13.12 5.84 12.96
CA GLU A 171 11.70 5.46 12.89
C GLU A 171 10.92 6.40 11.96
N TYR A 172 11.26 7.69 11.89
CA TYR A 172 10.65 8.62 10.93
C TYR A 172 10.82 8.21 9.47
N VAL A 173 11.93 7.56 9.12
CA VAL A 173 12.15 7.07 7.74
C VAL A 173 11.19 5.91 7.45
N PHE A 174 11.01 4.99 8.39
CA PHE A 174 10.06 3.90 8.25
C PHE A 174 8.60 4.40 8.21
N VAL A 175 8.25 5.37 9.07
CA VAL A 175 6.94 6.04 9.06
C VAL A 175 6.65 6.65 7.70
N ALA A 176 7.60 7.41 7.15
CA ALA A 176 7.46 8.08 5.86
C ALA A 176 7.37 7.08 4.70
N PHE A 177 8.22 6.06 4.69
CA PHE A 177 8.20 5.02 3.66
C PHE A 177 6.85 4.31 3.62
N GLN A 178 6.35 3.82 4.75
CA GLN A 178 5.06 3.11 4.81
C GLN A 178 3.85 4.03 4.53
N ALA A 179 3.92 5.32 4.88
CA ALA A 179 2.88 6.29 4.53
C ALA A 179 2.64 6.33 3.01
N THR A 180 3.70 6.20 2.21
CA THR A 180 3.57 6.20 0.74
C THR A 180 2.82 4.97 0.21
N PHE A 181 2.96 3.80 0.85
CA PHE A 181 2.24 2.58 0.51
C PHE A 181 0.75 2.73 0.83
N ALA A 182 0.42 3.29 2.00
CA ALA A 182 -0.95 3.61 2.36
C ALA A 182 -1.60 4.57 1.35
N GLY A 183 -0.89 5.66 1.04
CA GLY A 183 -1.35 6.68 0.11
C GLY A 183 -1.59 6.15 -1.30
N ILE A 184 -0.61 5.43 -1.88
CA ILE A 184 -0.74 4.89 -3.24
C ILE A 184 -1.87 3.87 -3.32
N THR A 185 -2.06 3.03 -2.30
CA THR A 185 -3.12 2.02 -2.30
C THR A 185 -4.50 2.68 -2.40
N GLY A 186 -4.75 3.74 -1.63
CA GLY A 186 -5.98 4.51 -1.73
C GLY A 186 -6.15 5.18 -3.11
N ALA A 187 -5.07 5.73 -3.65
CA ALA A 187 -5.10 6.39 -4.96
C ALA A 187 -5.36 5.41 -6.12
N LEU A 188 -4.89 4.16 -6.04
CA LEU A 188 -5.15 3.11 -7.04
C LEU A 188 -6.66 2.84 -7.18
N ILE A 189 -7.39 2.81 -6.06
CA ILE A 189 -8.82 2.48 -6.04
C ILE A 189 -9.65 3.45 -6.90
N VAL A 190 -9.24 4.73 -6.97
CA VAL A 190 -9.90 5.78 -7.77
C VAL A 190 -10.09 5.38 -9.23
N GLY A 191 -9.11 4.67 -9.80
CA GLY A 191 -9.15 4.28 -11.21
C GLY A 191 -10.34 3.39 -11.57
N ALA A 192 -10.88 2.62 -10.63
CA ALA A 192 -11.95 1.67 -10.90
C ALA A 192 -13.29 2.36 -11.18
N PHE A 193 -13.50 3.52 -10.55
CA PHE A 193 -14.74 4.30 -10.66
C PHE A 193 -14.57 5.71 -11.27
N ALA A 194 -13.48 5.94 -11.99
CA ALA A 194 -13.17 7.20 -12.66
C ALA A 194 -14.31 7.74 -13.55
N GLU A 195 -14.34 9.07 -13.73
CA GLU A 195 -15.28 9.81 -14.60
C GLU A 195 -16.75 9.89 -14.14
N ARG A 196 -17.14 9.27 -13.03
CA ARG A 196 -18.55 9.37 -12.57
C ARG A 196 -18.78 9.41 -11.06
N ALA A 197 -17.76 9.20 -10.25
CA ALA A 197 -17.90 9.23 -8.80
C ALA A 197 -17.96 10.67 -8.28
N LYS A 198 -18.79 10.92 -7.27
CA LYS A 198 -18.78 12.20 -6.55
C LYS A 198 -17.53 12.30 -5.69
N PHE A 199 -16.78 13.39 -5.82
CA PHE A 199 -15.54 13.61 -5.08
C PHE A 199 -15.67 13.41 -3.57
N ALA A 200 -16.70 13.97 -2.94
CA ALA A 200 -16.96 13.80 -1.51
C ALA A 200 -17.20 12.33 -1.09
N ALA A 201 -17.83 11.53 -1.95
CA ALA A 201 -18.05 10.11 -1.70
C ALA A 201 -16.74 9.31 -1.79
N VAL A 202 -15.86 9.68 -2.73
CA VAL A 202 -14.51 9.10 -2.85
C VAL A 202 -13.72 9.34 -1.56
N LEU A 203 -13.68 10.59 -1.06
CA LEU A 203 -12.94 10.90 0.17
C LEU A 203 -13.49 10.15 1.39
N LEU A 204 -14.82 10.13 1.58
CA LEU A 204 -15.43 9.43 2.71
C LEU A 204 -15.18 7.92 2.64
N PHE A 205 -15.32 7.33 1.45
CA PHE A 205 -14.96 5.92 1.24
C PHE A 205 -13.49 5.68 1.60
N SER A 206 -12.55 6.52 1.12
CA SER A 206 -11.13 6.37 1.40
C SER A 206 -10.81 6.40 2.89
N VAL A 207 -11.47 7.25 3.70
CA VAL A 207 -11.30 7.27 5.17
C VAL A 207 -11.73 5.93 5.79
N ILE A 208 -12.92 5.43 5.41
CA ILE A 208 -13.48 4.18 5.96
C ILE A 208 -12.61 3.00 5.54
N TRP A 209 -12.30 2.88 4.25
CA TRP A 209 -11.48 1.80 3.72
C TRP A 209 -10.06 1.85 4.28
N PHE A 210 -9.47 3.03 4.46
CA PHE A 210 -8.16 3.14 5.09
C PHE A 210 -8.19 2.56 6.51
N THR A 211 -9.15 3.01 7.32
CA THR A 211 -9.25 2.63 8.73
C THR A 211 -9.52 1.14 8.94
N PHE A 212 -10.50 0.59 8.20
CA PHE A 212 -11.01 -0.76 8.45
C PHE A 212 -10.53 -1.79 7.43
N GLY A 213 -10.03 -1.35 6.28
CA GLY A 213 -9.52 -2.22 5.21
C GLY A 213 -8.00 -2.24 5.21
N TYR A 214 -7.37 -1.11 4.90
CA TYR A 214 -5.92 -1.02 4.76
C TYR A 214 -5.16 -1.32 6.05
N LEU A 215 -5.49 -0.64 7.17
CA LEU A 215 -4.73 -0.78 8.42
C LEU A 215 -4.75 -2.21 8.99
N PRO A 216 -5.89 -2.92 9.08
CA PRO A 216 -5.90 -4.31 9.54
C PRO A 216 -5.13 -5.23 8.60
N LEU A 217 -5.22 -5.04 7.28
CA LEU A 217 -4.43 -5.85 6.33
C LEU A 217 -2.93 -5.61 6.46
N ALA A 218 -2.50 -4.35 6.54
CA ALA A 218 -1.10 -4.01 6.74
C ALA A 218 -0.56 -4.63 8.04
N HIS A 219 -1.34 -4.54 9.13
CA HIS A 219 -0.97 -5.13 10.40
C HIS A 219 -0.87 -6.66 10.33
N MET A 220 -1.91 -7.33 9.82
CA MET A 220 -1.94 -8.79 9.70
C MET A 220 -0.75 -9.33 8.91
N VAL A 221 -0.33 -8.63 7.85
CA VAL A 221 0.67 -9.12 6.89
C VAL A 221 2.10 -8.69 7.25
N TRP A 222 2.29 -7.47 7.78
CA TRP A 222 3.64 -6.89 7.95
C TRP A 222 4.06 -6.65 9.39
N ALA A 223 3.13 -6.54 10.34
CA ALA A 223 3.50 -6.28 11.72
C ALA A 223 3.99 -7.54 12.41
N THR A 224 4.99 -7.38 13.29
CA THR A 224 5.34 -8.44 14.24
C THR A 224 4.12 -8.72 15.13
N GLY A 225 3.67 -9.97 15.19
CA GLY A 225 2.45 -10.37 15.89
C GLY A 225 1.19 -10.45 15.01
N GLY A 226 1.23 -9.91 13.79
CA GLY A 226 0.13 -10.00 12.83
C GLY A 226 -0.21 -11.44 12.45
N TYR A 227 -1.49 -11.73 12.23
CA TYR A 227 -2.00 -13.08 12.00
C TYR A 227 -1.35 -13.78 10.78
N LEU A 228 -1.32 -13.12 9.63
CA LEU A 228 -0.74 -13.69 8.40
C LEU A 228 0.79 -13.73 8.47
N PHE A 229 1.40 -12.73 9.12
CA PHE A 229 2.82 -12.72 9.43
C PHE A 229 3.22 -13.94 10.26
N GLY A 230 2.48 -14.22 11.34
CA GLY A 230 2.72 -15.36 12.23
C GLY A 230 2.49 -16.73 11.57
N LEU A 231 1.61 -16.79 10.56
CA LEU A 231 1.43 -17.99 9.73
C LEU A 231 2.54 -18.17 8.69
N GLY A 232 3.44 -17.20 8.53
CA GLY A 232 4.53 -17.25 7.55
C GLY A 232 4.13 -16.84 6.13
N ALA A 233 3.07 -16.05 5.96
CA ALA A 233 2.71 -15.51 4.65
C ALA A 233 3.84 -14.63 4.10
N LEU A 234 4.11 -14.78 2.81
CA LEU A 234 5.14 -14.02 2.08
C LEU A 234 4.47 -12.90 1.29
N ASP A 235 4.74 -11.66 1.67
CA ASP A 235 4.33 -10.49 0.93
C ASP A 235 5.39 -9.38 1.05
N PHE A 236 6.43 -9.47 0.22
CA PHE A 236 7.65 -8.67 0.37
C PHE A 236 7.40 -7.16 0.31
N ALA A 237 6.59 -6.70 -0.65
CA ALA A 237 6.31 -5.28 -0.87
C ALA A 237 4.82 -4.95 -1.03
N GLY A 238 3.89 -5.88 -0.77
CA GLY A 238 2.45 -5.56 -0.75
C GLY A 238 1.65 -6.01 -1.96
N GLY A 239 1.93 -7.19 -2.50
CA GLY A 239 1.00 -7.87 -3.41
C GLY A 239 -0.39 -7.99 -2.81
N THR A 240 -0.47 -8.38 -1.53
CA THR A 240 -1.72 -8.51 -0.79
C THR A 240 -2.18 -7.15 -0.26
N VAL A 241 -1.31 -6.47 0.51
CA VAL A 241 -1.66 -5.25 1.25
C VAL A 241 -2.01 -4.07 0.32
N VAL A 242 -1.36 -3.98 -0.85
CA VAL A 242 -1.57 -2.89 -1.82
C VAL A 242 -2.42 -3.36 -2.99
N HIS A 243 -1.98 -4.36 -3.75
CA HIS A 243 -2.56 -4.61 -5.08
C HIS A 243 -3.87 -5.40 -5.06
N ILE A 244 -3.93 -6.54 -4.36
CA ILE A 244 -5.18 -7.30 -4.21
C ILE A 244 -6.21 -6.45 -3.46
N ASN A 245 -5.76 -5.74 -2.42
CA ASN A 245 -6.58 -4.82 -1.65
C ASN A 245 -7.21 -3.73 -2.54
N ALA A 246 -6.41 -2.94 -3.25
CA ALA A 246 -6.93 -1.91 -4.14
C ALA A 246 -7.80 -2.49 -5.27
N GLY A 247 -7.42 -3.64 -5.82
CA GLY A 247 -8.16 -4.34 -6.86
C GLY A 247 -9.58 -4.72 -6.43
N ILE A 248 -9.74 -5.29 -5.25
CA ILE A 248 -11.06 -5.69 -4.74
C ILE A 248 -11.89 -4.50 -4.31
N ALA A 249 -11.29 -3.55 -3.61
CA ALA A 249 -11.97 -2.31 -3.25
C ALA A 249 -12.47 -1.56 -4.49
N GLY A 250 -11.63 -1.49 -5.53
CA GLY A 250 -11.99 -0.94 -6.83
C GLY A 250 -13.12 -1.71 -7.52
N LEU A 251 -13.05 -3.04 -7.56
CA LEU A 251 -14.10 -3.88 -8.17
C LEU A 251 -15.46 -3.67 -7.50
N VAL A 252 -15.51 -3.69 -6.17
CA VAL A 252 -16.73 -3.39 -5.41
C VAL A 252 -17.23 -1.98 -5.73
N GLY A 253 -16.33 -0.99 -5.75
CA GLY A 253 -16.66 0.39 -6.11
C GLY A 253 -17.25 0.51 -7.51
N ALA A 254 -16.70 -0.21 -8.50
CA ALA A 254 -17.21 -0.22 -9.86
C ALA A 254 -18.66 -0.73 -9.95
N TYR A 255 -19.03 -1.74 -9.14
CA TYR A 255 -20.43 -2.21 -9.05
C TYR A 255 -21.34 -1.20 -8.34
N PHE A 256 -20.89 -0.62 -7.24
CA PHE A 256 -21.69 0.30 -6.43
C PHE A 256 -21.95 1.64 -7.12
N VAL A 257 -20.96 2.18 -7.82
CA VAL A 257 -21.06 3.41 -8.61
C VAL A 257 -21.79 3.15 -9.95
N GLY A 258 -21.63 1.95 -10.50
CA GLY A 258 -22.25 1.52 -11.75
C GLY A 258 -21.46 1.92 -13.00
N LYS A 259 -21.98 1.51 -14.17
CA LYS A 259 -21.34 1.67 -15.50
C LYS A 259 -21.42 3.09 -16.01
N ARG A 260 -20.34 3.61 -16.61
CA ARG A 260 -20.29 4.91 -17.27
C ARG A 260 -21.36 5.04 -18.37
N ALA A 261 -21.90 6.24 -18.51
CA ALA A 261 -22.78 6.59 -19.61
C ALA A 261 -22.04 6.38 -20.94
N GLY A 262 -22.74 5.76 -21.90
CA GLY A 262 -22.20 5.42 -23.21
C GLY A 262 -21.41 4.09 -23.27
N LEU A 263 -21.10 3.43 -22.14
CA LEU A 263 -20.38 2.16 -22.17
C LEU A 263 -21.15 1.09 -22.97
N GLY A 264 -20.49 0.52 -23.98
CA GLY A 264 -21.09 -0.48 -24.88
C GLY A 264 -21.99 0.10 -25.98
N ARG A 265 -22.21 1.42 -25.99
CA ARG A 265 -22.94 2.16 -27.03
C ARG A 265 -22.01 3.06 -27.85
N GLU A 266 -21.03 3.66 -27.18
CA GLU A 266 -20.05 4.58 -27.75
C GLU A 266 -18.63 4.11 -27.40
N ALA A 267 -17.65 4.49 -28.23
CA ALA A 267 -16.25 4.21 -27.97
C ALA A 267 -15.71 5.17 -26.89
N ILE A 268 -15.52 4.67 -25.66
CA ILE A 268 -14.78 5.39 -24.62
C ILE A 268 -13.28 5.19 -24.90
N LYS A 269 -12.62 6.23 -25.40
CA LYS A 269 -11.19 6.20 -25.77
C LYS A 269 -10.34 7.00 -24.78
N PRO A 270 -9.12 6.54 -24.48
CA PRO A 270 -8.09 7.34 -23.82
C PRO A 270 -7.89 8.68 -24.53
N HIS A 271 -7.82 9.78 -23.79
CA HIS A 271 -7.59 11.09 -24.41
C HIS A 271 -6.13 11.27 -24.85
N ASN A 272 -5.17 10.68 -24.13
CA ASN A 272 -3.75 10.82 -24.43
C ASN A 272 -2.94 9.60 -23.98
N VAL A 273 -2.73 8.67 -24.90
CA VAL A 273 -1.96 7.43 -24.65
C VAL A 273 -0.48 7.73 -24.36
N THR A 274 0.06 8.85 -24.85
CA THR A 274 1.43 9.27 -24.54
C THR A 274 1.56 9.63 -23.06
N LEU A 275 0.60 10.36 -22.48
CA LEU A 275 0.58 10.62 -21.04
C LEU A 275 0.45 9.34 -20.22
N THR A 276 -0.40 8.41 -20.66
CA THR A 276 -0.47 7.08 -20.02
C THR A 276 0.89 6.39 -20.04
N PHE A 277 1.61 6.42 -21.16
CA PHE A 277 2.93 5.80 -21.29
C PHE A 277 3.99 6.48 -20.40
N VAL A 278 3.99 7.81 -20.30
CA VAL A 278 4.85 8.55 -19.38
C VAL A 278 4.54 8.15 -17.93
N GLY A 279 3.26 8.08 -17.55
CA GLY A 279 2.84 7.63 -16.23
C GLY A 279 3.31 6.21 -15.91
N ALA A 280 3.14 5.26 -16.84
CA ALA A 280 3.62 3.89 -16.69
C ALA A 280 5.15 3.80 -16.55
N SER A 281 5.88 4.67 -17.28
CA SER A 281 7.34 4.74 -17.19
C SER A 281 7.81 5.24 -15.82
N LEU A 282 7.13 6.26 -15.27
CA LEU A 282 7.38 6.77 -13.92
C LEU A 282 6.99 5.75 -12.85
N LEU A 283 5.90 5.01 -13.05
CA LEU A 283 5.53 3.89 -12.18
C LEU A 283 6.63 2.84 -12.15
N TRP A 284 7.20 2.45 -13.29
CA TRP A 284 8.32 1.50 -13.35
C TRP A 284 9.55 2.03 -12.59
N VAL A 285 9.99 3.26 -12.88
CA VAL A 285 11.14 3.87 -12.18
C VAL A 285 10.92 3.93 -10.68
N GLY A 286 9.76 4.42 -10.24
CA GLY A 286 9.46 4.55 -8.84
C GLY A 286 9.32 3.19 -8.12
N TRP A 287 8.91 2.14 -8.84
CA TRP A 287 8.74 0.80 -8.27
C TRP A 287 10.04 0.17 -7.77
N PHE A 288 11.21 0.66 -8.21
CA PHE A 288 12.48 0.24 -7.61
C PHE A 288 12.57 0.66 -6.13
N GLY A 289 12.07 1.86 -5.78
CA GLY A 289 11.92 2.26 -4.38
C GLY A 289 10.85 1.47 -3.65
N PHE A 290 9.75 1.11 -4.33
CA PHE A 290 8.68 0.30 -3.74
C PHE A 290 9.15 -1.12 -3.39
N ASN A 291 9.73 -1.84 -4.36
CA ASN A 291 10.14 -3.22 -4.18
C ASN A 291 11.47 -3.32 -3.44
N ALA A 292 12.55 -2.74 -3.97
CA ALA A 292 13.87 -2.90 -3.35
C ALA A 292 14.02 -2.09 -2.06
N GLY A 293 13.25 -1.01 -1.88
CA GLY A 293 13.13 -0.31 -0.58
C GLY A 293 12.42 -1.14 0.48
N SER A 294 11.55 -2.08 0.12
CA SER A 294 10.91 -2.99 1.08
C SER A 294 11.90 -3.98 1.74
N ASN A 295 13.15 -4.04 1.25
CA ASN A 295 14.24 -4.72 1.94
C ASN A 295 14.78 -3.93 3.14
N LEU A 296 14.40 -2.65 3.33
CA LEU A 296 14.78 -1.76 4.44
C LEU A 296 16.29 -1.49 4.61
N GLU A 297 17.15 -2.23 3.92
CA GLU A 297 18.61 -2.22 4.02
C GLU A 297 19.22 -2.19 2.61
N ALA A 298 20.35 -1.50 2.45
CA ALA A 298 21.13 -1.40 1.23
C ALA A 298 22.13 -2.57 1.12
N ASN A 299 21.60 -3.79 0.97
CA ASN A 299 22.39 -5.03 0.96
C ASN A 299 22.06 -5.93 -0.26
N ALA A 300 22.57 -7.17 -0.26
CA ALA A 300 22.35 -8.13 -1.34
C ALA A 300 20.86 -8.50 -1.55
N GLY A 301 20.02 -8.44 -0.51
CA GLY A 301 18.57 -8.63 -0.60
C GLY A 301 17.89 -7.52 -1.41
N ALA A 302 18.28 -6.26 -1.19
CA ALA A 302 17.81 -5.14 -2.00
C ALA A 302 18.27 -5.29 -3.46
N ALA A 303 19.50 -5.73 -3.71
CA ALA A 303 20.00 -5.97 -5.06
C ALA A 303 19.20 -7.07 -5.80
N LEU A 304 18.82 -8.14 -5.09
CA LEU A 304 17.95 -9.19 -5.63
C LEU A 304 16.56 -8.64 -5.99
N ALA A 305 15.93 -7.91 -5.05
CA ALA A 305 14.62 -7.30 -5.28
C ALA A 305 14.65 -6.31 -6.45
N PHE A 306 15.73 -5.56 -6.61
CA PHE A 306 15.95 -4.64 -7.72
C PHE A 306 16.00 -5.41 -9.05
N LEU A 307 16.84 -6.44 -9.15
CA LEU A 307 17.00 -7.24 -10.37
C LEU A 307 15.68 -7.95 -10.75
N ASN A 308 15.00 -8.54 -9.77
CA ASN A 308 13.73 -9.22 -9.99
C ASN A 308 12.65 -8.26 -10.48
N THR A 309 12.59 -7.05 -9.94
CA THR A 309 11.67 -5.99 -10.40
C THR A 309 11.90 -5.63 -11.86
N LEU A 310 13.17 -5.51 -12.26
CA LEU A 310 13.54 -5.23 -13.65
C LEU A 310 13.12 -6.37 -14.58
N LEU A 311 13.50 -7.61 -14.26
CA LEU A 311 13.31 -8.78 -15.12
C LEU A 311 11.84 -9.17 -15.26
N ALA A 312 11.08 -9.18 -14.16
CA ALA A 312 9.66 -9.51 -14.21
C ALA A 312 8.88 -8.50 -15.06
N THR A 313 9.20 -7.21 -14.94
CA THR A 313 8.54 -6.16 -15.73
C THR A 313 8.86 -6.29 -17.21
N ALA A 314 10.13 -6.53 -17.56
CA ALA A 314 10.52 -6.78 -18.94
C ALA A 314 9.81 -8.02 -19.53
N ALA A 315 9.74 -9.12 -18.77
CA ALA A 315 9.03 -10.33 -19.16
C ALA A 315 7.53 -10.11 -19.35
N ALA A 316 6.90 -9.32 -18.48
CA ALA A 316 5.48 -8.98 -18.58
C ALA A 316 5.17 -8.10 -19.80
N VAL A 317 6.04 -7.12 -20.11
CA VAL A 317 5.91 -6.30 -21.33
C VAL A 317 5.96 -7.17 -22.58
N LEU A 318 6.92 -8.12 -22.65
CA LEU A 318 7.02 -9.06 -23.76
C LEU A 318 5.81 -9.99 -23.84
N GLY A 319 5.40 -10.56 -22.69
CA GLY A 319 4.24 -11.45 -22.57
C GLY A 319 2.94 -10.79 -23.00
N TRP A 320 2.68 -9.58 -22.51
CA TRP A 320 1.51 -8.78 -22.86
C TRP A 320 1.52 -8.44 -24.35
N SER A 321 2.65 -7.91 -24.85
CA SER A 321 2.77 -7.48 -26.24
C SER A 321 2.56 -8.62 -27.22
N LEU A 322 3.11 -9.80 -26.94
CA LEU A 322 2.93 -11.00 -27.73
C LEU A 322 1.49 -11.50 -27.66
N THR A 323 0.90 -11.57 -26.47
CA THR A 323 -0.49 -12.00 -26.28
C THR A 323 -1.46 -11.09 -27.03
N GLU A 324 -1.26 -9.76 -26.95
CA GLU A 324 -2.07 -8.80 -27.69
C GLU A 324 -1.85 -8.92 -29.20
N LYS A 325 -0.61 -9.14 -29.66
CA LYS A 325 -0.29 -9.38 -31.07
C LYS A 325 -1.04 -10.60 -31.61
N ILE A 326 -1.10 -11.69 -30.84
CA ILE A 326 -1.78 -12.93 -31.22
C ILE A 326 -3.29 -12.74 -31.25
N ILE A 327 -3.88 -12.13 -30.20
CA ILE A 327 -5.33 -12.04 -30.05
C ILE A 327 -5.94 -10.90 -30.90
N LYS A 328 -5.23 -9.76 -31.01
CA LYS A 328 -5.74 -8.51 -31.63
C LYS A 328 -4.98 -8.12 -32.90
N GLY A 329 -3.95 -8.85 -33.29
CA GLY A 329 -3.16 -8.61 -34.51
C GLY A 329 -2.09 -7.51 -34.41
N LYS A 330 -2.07 -6.70 -33.33
CA LYS A 330 -1.10 -5.62 -33.08
C LYS A 330 -0.83 -5.46 -31.59
N SER A 331 0.41 -5.16 -31.22
CA SER A 331 0.77 -4.71 -29.87
C SER A 331 0.54 -3.21 -29.77
N SER A 332 -0.18 -2.76 -28.75
CA SER A 332 -0.54 -1.34 -28.56
C SER A 332 0.36 -0.67 -27.51
N ALA A 333 0.53 0.65 -27.60
CA ALA A 333 1.26 1.41 -26.57
C ALA A 333 0.58 1.33 -25.19
N LEU A 334 -0.75 1.35 -25.17
CA LEU A 334 -1.53 1.14 -23.95
C LEU A 334 -1.33 -0.27 -23.37
N GLY A 335 -1.25 -1.28 -24.24
CA GLY A 335 -0.95 -2.65 -23.85
C GLY A 335 0.46 -2.79 -23.26
N VAL A 336 1.47 -2.18 -23.89
CA VAL A 336 2.84 -2.13 -23.33
C VAL A 336 2.85 -1.45 -21.97
N ALA A 337 2.20 -0.30 -21.83
CA ALA A 337 2.09 0.41 -20.54
C ALA A 337 1.38 -0.43 -19.46
N SER A 338 0.31 -1.15 -19.83
CA SER A 338 -0.40 -2.06 -18.93
C SER A 338 0.45 -3.29 -18.56
N GLY A 339 1.24 -3.81 -19.51
CA GLY A 339 2.19 -4.90 -19.31
C GLY A 339 3.32 -4.52 -18.34
N MET A 340 3.80 -3.27 -18.37
CA MET A 340 4.73 -2.76 -17.36
C MET A 340 4.11 -2.89 -15.96
N VAL A 341 2.92 -2.33 -15.76
CA VAL A 341 2.24 -2.36 -14.45
C VAL A 341 1.92 -3.80 -14.02
N ALA A 342 1.47 -4.67 -14.94
CA ALA A 342 1.16 -6.07 -14.63
C ALA A 342 2.39 -6.83 -14.09
N GLY A 343 3.57 -6.66 -14.71
CA GLY A 343 4.80 -7.29 -14.24
C GLY A 343 5.25 -6.78 -12.89
N LEU A 344 5.18 -5.46 -12.71
CA LEU A 344 5.51 -4.79 -11.46
C LEU A 344 4.61 -5.24 -10.30
N VAL A 345 3.30 -5.30 -10.53
CA VAL A 345 2.32 -5.85 -9.58
C VAL A 345 2.63 -7.32 -9.27
N GLY A 346 2.82 -8.15 -10.31
CA GLY A 346 3.01 -9.59 -10.16
C GLY A 346 4.25 -9.94 -9.33
N ILE A 347 5.35 -9.20 -9.49
CA ILE A 347 6.58 -9.48 -8.75
C ILE A 347 6.61 -8.87 -7.35
N THR A 348 5.76 -7.89 -7.05
CA THR A 348 5.73 -7.17 -5.77
C THR A 348 5.75 -8.09 -4.52
N PRO A 349 4.89 -9.12 -4.39
CA PRO A 349 4.93 -9.99 -3.21
C PRO A 349 6.18 -10.89 -3.15
N ALA A 350 6.85 -11.10 -4.28
CA ALA A 350 7.91 -12.10 -4.45
C ALA A 350 9.31 -11.50 -4.58
N CYS A 351 9.46 -10.19 -4.84
CA CYS A 351 10.66 -9.61 -5.42
C CYS A 351 11.95 -9.87 -4.63
N GLY A 352 11.92 -9.90 -3.30
CA GLY A 352 13.09 -10.23 -2.48
C GLY A 352 13.20 -11.70 -2.04
N THR A 353 12.29 -12.58 -2.47
CA THR A 353 12.27 -13.99 -2.03
C THR A 353 12.46 -15.00 -3.15
N VAL A 354 12.20 -14.62 -4.41
CA VAL A 354 12.38 -15.50 -5.57
C VAL A 354 13.72 -15.28 -6.25
N GLY A 355 14.18 -16.25 -7.03
CA GLY A 355 15.35 -16.07 -7.91
C GLY A 355 15.00 -15.32 -9.21
N PRO A 356 16.02 -14.83 -9.96
CA PRO A 356 15.82 -14.13 -11.24
C PRO A 356 14.98 -14.90 -12.27
N PHE A 357 15.15 -16.22 -12.35
CA PHE A 357 14.34 -17.06 -13.24
C PHE A 357 12.86 -17.08 -12.82
N GLY A 358 12.58 -17.26 -11.53
CA GLY A 358 11.23 -17.17 -10.98
C GLY A 358 10.58 -15.81 -11.25
N ALA A 359 11.34 -14.71 -11.14
CA ALA A 359 10.86 -13.37 -11.47
C ALA A 359 10.43 -13.24 -12.94
N ILE A 360 11.20 -13.79 -13.88
CA ILE A 360 10.83 -13.83 -15.31
C ILE A 360 9.52 -14.60 -15.52
N VAL A 361 9.37 -15.76 -14.88
CA VAL A 361 8.16 -16.58 -15.01
C VAL A 361 6.93 -15.87 -14.43
N ILE A 362 7.06 -15.27 -13.24
CA ILE A 362 6.00 -14.48 -12.60
C ILE A 362 5.60 -13.30 -13.49
N GLY A 363 6.58 -12.56 -14.01
CA GLY A 363 6.37 -11.45 -14.93
C GLY A 363 5.62 -11.87 -16.20
N LEU A 364 6.07 -12.95 -16.84
CA LEU A 364 5.41 -13.49 -18.04
C LEU A 364 3.97 -13.92 -17.74
N ALA A 365 3.75 -14.65 -16.64
CA ALA A 365 2.42 -15.08 -16.23
C ALA A 365 1.50 -13.89 -15.95
N ALA A 366 1.97 -12.89 -15.20
CA ALA A 366 1.21 -11.67 -14.94
C ALA A 366 0.89 -10.92 -16.23
N GLY A 367 1.85 -10.74 -17.13
CA GLY A 367 1.66 -10.09 -18.43
C GLY A 367 0.62 -10.79 -19.30
N VAL A 368 0.66 -12.12 -19.41
CA VAL A 368 -0.29 -12.90 -20.22
C VAL A 368 -1.68 -12.91 -19.58
N LEU A 369 -1.78 -13.23 -18.29
CA LEU A 369 -3.06 -13.41 -17.62
C LEU A 369 -3.77 -12.09 -17.35
N CYS A 370 -3.07 -10.98 -17.15
CA CYS A 370 -3.70 -9.67 -17.01
C CYS A 370 -4.29 -9.18 -18.34
N VAL A 371 -3.77 -9.58 -19.51
CA VAL A 371 -4.46 -9.34 -20.81
C VAL A 371 -5.84 -9.98 -20.79
N TRP A 372 -5.95 -11.22 -20.31
CA TRP A 372 -7.25 -11.87 -20.11
C TRP A 372 -8.08 -11.17 -19.02
N GLY A 373 -7.44 -10.70 -17.95
CA GLY A 373 -8.05 -9.92 -16.88
C GLY A 373 -8.84 -8.71 -17.40
N VAL A 374 -8.17 -7.85 -18.17
CA VAL A 374 -8.74 -6.59 -18.68
C VAL A 374 -9.70 -6.78 -19.86
N THR A 375 -9.75 -7.97 -20.46
CA THR A 375 -10.63 -8.28 -21.60
C THR A 375 -11.71 -9.29 -21.25
N GLY A 376 -11.32 -10.55 -21.08
CA GLY A 376 -12.21 -11.69 -20.85
C GLY A 376 -12.85 -11.67 -19.47
N LEU A 377 -12.04 -11.57 -18.41
CA LEU A 377 -12.54 -11.58 -17.03
C LEU A 377 -13.43 -10.37 -16.76
N LYS A 378 -13.02 -9.17 -17.16
CA LYS A 378 -13.84 -7.95 -17.09
C LYS A 378 -15.20 -8.13 -17.76
N ARG A 379 -15.24 -8.73 -18.95
CA ARG A 379 -16.50 -9.02 -19.67
C ARG A 379 -17.35 -10.04 -18.90
N LEU A 380 -16.74 -11.08 -18.33
CA LEU A 380 -17.42 -12.10 -17.53
C LEU A 380 -18.05 -11.50 -16.26
N LEU A 381 -17.32 -10.62 -15.59
CA LEU A 381 -17.79 -9.92 -14.39
C LEU A 381 -18.85 -8.85 -14.72
N GLY A 382 -18.86 -8.34 -15.95
CA GLY A 382 -19.77 -7.28 -16.36
C GLY A 382 -19.56 -5.96 -15.62
N ALA A 383 -18.40 -5.78 -15.00
CA ALA A 383 -18.01 -4.58 -14.26
C ALA A 383 -17.42 -3.51 -15.19
N ASP A 384 -17.74 -2.24 -14.93
CA ASP A 384 -17.03 -1.10 -15.53
C ASP A 384 -15.90 -0.62 -14.60
N ASP A 385 -14.99 -1.55 -14.29
CA ASP A 385 -13.70 -1.23 -13.69
C ASP A 385 -12.90 -0.38 -14.69
N SER A 386 -12.93 0.93 -14.51
CA SER A 386 -12.78 1.86 -15.63
C SER A 386 -11.40 1.89 -16.23
N LEU A 387 -10.39 1.81 -15.38
CA LEU A 387 -8.97 1.82 -15.71
C LEU A 387 -8.30 0.47 -15.37
N ASP A 388 -9.12 -0.59 -15.28
CA ASP A 388 -8.68 -1.97 -15.09
C ASP A 388 -7.89 -2.23 -13.79
N VAL A 389 -8.31 -1.60 -12.69
CA VAL A 389 -7.67 -1.73 -11.38
C VAL A 389 -7.71 -3.17 -10.90
N PHE A 390 -8.85 -3.85 -11.01
CA PHE A 390 -8.96 -5.27 -10.68
C PHE A 390 -8.25 -6.14 -11.71
N GLY A 391 -8.41 -5.84 -13.00
CA GLY A 391 -7.82 -6.64 -14.08
C GLY A 391 -6.29 -6.66 -14.10
N VAL A 392 -5.64 -5.61 -13.57
CA VAL A 392 -4.17 -5.49 -13.48
C VAL A 392 -3.70 -5.67 -12.04
N HIS A 393 -4.17 -4.87 -11.08
CA HIS A 393 -3.68 -4.94 -9.69
C HIS A 393 -4.27 -6.12 -8.92
N GLY A 394 -5.59 -6.31 -8.99
CA GLY A 394 -6.27 -7.43 -8.32
C GLY A 394 -5.77 -8.78 -8.82
N LEU A 395 -5.93 -9.04 -10.11
CA LEU A 395 -5.53 -10.30 -10.74
C LEU A 395 -4.00 -10.48 -10.73
N GLY A 396 -3.23 -9.45 -11.08
CA GLY A 396 -1.76 -9.51 -11.03
C GLY A 396 -1.24 -9.79 -9.64
N GLY A 397 -1.85 -9.17 -8.61
CA GLY A 397 -1.49 -9.39 -7.22
C GLY A 397 -1.80 -10.82 -6.77
N ILE A 398 -2.95 -11.39 -7.18
CA ILE A 398 -3.30 -12.80 -6.90
C ILE A 398 -2.29 -13.74 -7.55
N ILE A 399 -1.96 -13.52 -8.83
CA ILE A 399 -0.96 -14.33 -9.55
C ILE A 399 0.38 -14.27 -8.84
N GLY A 400 0.85 -13.06 -8.51
CA GLY A 400 2.09 -12.84 -7.79
C GLY A 400 2.12 -13.53 -6.43
N ALA A 401 1.07 -13.35 -5.62
CA ALA A 401 0.99 -13.90 -4.27
C ALA A 401 1.03 -15.44 -4.28
N ILE A 402 0.30 -16.09 -5.19
CA ILE A 402 0.30 -17.55 -5.32
C ILE A 402 1.64 -18.06 -5.84
N LEU A 403 2.19 -17.43 -6.88
CA LEU A 403 3.46 -17.86 -7.46
C LEU A 403 4.67 -17.57 -6.55
N THR A 404 4.55 -16.64 -5.61
CA THR A 404 5.53 -16.45 -4.53
C THR A 404 5.69 -17.75 -3.73
N GLY A 405 4.58 -18.40 -3.36
CA GLY A 405 4.60 -19.68 -2.66
C GLY A 405 5.31 -20.80 -3.43
N VAL A 406 5.42 -20.70 -4.76
CA VAL A 406 6.15 -21.65 -5.60
C VAL A 406 7.62 -21.27 -5.73
N PHE A 407 7.90 -20.07 -6.22
CA PHE A 407 9.24 -19.68 -6.65
C PHE A 407 10.16 -19.19 -5.54
N SER A 408 9.67 -19.05 -4.30
CA SER A 408 10.53 -18.79 -3.15
C SER A 408 11.35 -20.01 -2.72
N ALA A 409 11.04 -21.21 -3.23
CA ALA A 409 11.80 -22.43 -2.95
C ALA A 409 13.24 -22.40 -3.50
N ALA A 410 14.23 -22.78 -2.68
CA ALA A 410 15.63 -22.87 -3.12
C ALA A 410 15.85 -23.80 -4.32
N SER A 411 15.06 -24.88 -4.46
CA SER A 411 15.13 -25.80 -5.61
C SER A 411 14.81 -25.12 -6.96
N LEU A 412 14.17 -23.95 -6.94
CA LEU A 412 13.87 -23.12 -8.10
C LEU A 412 14.69 -21.82 -8.13
N GLY A 413 15.72 -21.72 -7.28
CA GLY A 413 16.59 -20.54 -7.14
C GLY A 413 16.05 -19.45 -6.20
N GLY A 414 15.00 -19.74 -5.43
CA GLY A 414 14.46 -18.85 -4.40
C GLY A 414 15.30 -18.82 -3.12
N GLN A 415 14.93 -17.93 -2.20
CA GLN A 415 15.71 -17.62 -0.98
C GLN A 415 15.26 -18.40 0.27
N LYS A 416 14.19 -19.21 0.19
CA LYS A 416 13.74 -20.04 1.32
C LYS A 416 14.50 -21.37 1.32
N GLY A 417 14.93 -21.79 2.52
CA GLY A 417 15.84 -22.92 2.74
C GLY A 417 15.32 -24.30 2.31
N GLY A 418 16.13 -25.34 2.53
CA GLY A 418 15.87 -26.70 2.04
C GLY A 418 14.59 -27.38 2.56
N ASP A 419 14.14 -27.01 3.75
CA ASP A 419 12.92 -27.55 4.39
C ASP A 419 11.63 -26.83 3.92
N TYR A 420 11.73 -25.94 2.92
CA TYR A 420 10.59 -25.20 2.39
C TYR A 420 9.63 -26.12 1.63
N ASP A 421 8.40 -26.24 2.15
CA ASP A 421 7.31 -26.97 1.51
C ASP A 421 6.49 -26.02 0.61
N ILE A 422 6.60 -26.22 -0.71
CA ILE A 422 5.87 -25.45 -1.72
C ILE A 422 4.35 -25.57 -1.53
N VAL A 423 3.82 -26.75 -1.26
CA VAL A 423 2.37 -26.97 -1.14
C VAL A 423 1.84 -26.26 0.08
N HIS A 424 2.54 -26.39 1.21
CA HIS A 424 2.20 -25.70 2.43
C HIS A 424 2.23 -24.17 2.24
N GLN A 425 3.31 -23.64 1.65
CA GLN A 425 3.42 -22.19 1.44
C GLN A 425 2.34 -21.68 0.47
N VAL A 426 2.08 -22.37 -0.63
CA VAL A 426 0.98 -22.01 -1.54
C VAL A 426 -0.37 -21.99 -0.80
N GLY A 427 -0.59 -22.93 0.13
CA GLY A 427 -1.75 -22.93 1.02
C GLY A 427 -1.86 -21.67 1.88
N ILE A 428 -0.76 -21.24 2.50
CA ILE A 428 -0.70 -19.98 3.28
C ILE A 428 -0.97 -18.77 2.39
N GLN A 429 -0.34 -18.70 1.21
CA GLN A 429 -0.57 -17.60 0.25
C GLN A 429 -2.04 -17.55 -0.18
N ALA A 430 -2.64 -18.70 -0.49
CA ALA A 430 -4.05 -18.79 -0.87
C ALA A 430 -4.98 -18.35 0.27
N LEU A 431 -4.65 -18.69 1.52
CA LEU A 431 -5.37 -18.20 2.69
C LEU A 431 -5.27 -16.67 2.82
N GLY A 432 -4.08 -16.10 2.67
CA GLY A 432 -3.86 -14.65 2.70
C GLY A 432 -4.64 -13.92 1.60
N VAL A 433 -4.63 -14.45 0.38
CA VAL A 433 -5.46 -13.97 -0.73
C VAL A 433 -6.94 -14.03 -0.34
N GLY A 434 -7.43 -15.19 0.12
CA GLY A 434 -8.83 -15.39 0.49
C GLY A 434 -9.32 -14.44 1.59
N ILE A 435 -8.52 -14.27 2.65
CA ILE A 435 -8.79 -13.28 3.72
C ILE A 435 -8.91 -11.88 3.13
N THR A 436 -7.99 -11.50 2.23
CA THR A 436 -8.00 -10.17 1.61
C THR A 436 -9.24 -9.95 0.75
N LEU A 437 -9.59 -10.93 -0.09
CA LEU A 437 -10.79 -10.89 -0.93
C LEU A 437 -12.06 -10.65 -0.09
N VAL A 438 -12.22 -11.40 1.00
CA VAL A 438 -13.39 -11.32 1.87
C VAL A 438 -13.37 -10.05 2.71
N TRP A 439 -12.28 -9.78 3.42
CA TRP A 439 -12.16 -8.65 4.33
C TRP A 439 -12.33 -7.32 3.61
N ILE A 440 -11.55 -7.11 2.54
CA ILE A 440 -11.65 -5.88 1.74
C ILE A 440 -12.98 -5.81 1.02
N GLY A 441 -13.50 -6.92 0.49
CA GLY A 441 -14.83 -6.96 -0.11
C GLY A 441 -15.92 -6.47 0.84
N VAL A 442 -15.95 -6.97 2.07
CA VAL A 442 -16.93 -6.59 3.10
C VAL A 442 -16.75 -5.13 3.50
N VAL A 443 -15.52 -4.70 3.84
CA VAL A 443 -15.24 -3.31 4.22
C VAL A 443 -15.62 -2.35 3.10
N SER A 444 -15.32 -2.69 1.85
CA SER A 444 -15.67 -1.86 0.71
C SER A 444 -17.19 -1.77 0.49
N VAL A 445 -17.93 -2.88 0.63
CA VAL A 445 -19.40 -2.87 0.58
C VAL A 445 -19.95 -1.90 1.63
N VAL A 446 -19.49 -2.02 2.88
CA VAL A 446 -19.94 -1.14 3.97
C VAL A 446 -19.54 0.31 3.69
N GLY A 447 -18.30 0.57 3.29
CA GLY A 447 -17.79 1.90 3.00
C GLY A 447 -18.56 2.60 1.88
N PHE A 448 -18.84 1.90 0.76
CA PHE A 448 -19.63 2.46 -0.33
C PHE A 448 -21.11 2.62 0.04
N LEU A 449 -21.69 1.75 0.88
CA LEU A 449 -23.04 1.96 1.41
C LEU A 449 -23.12 3.23 2.25
N VAL A 450 -22.17 3.44 3.16
CA VAL A 450 -22.10 4.65 3.98
C VAL A 450 -21.93 5.90 3.11
N ALA A 451 -20.98 5.88 2.17
CA ALA A 451 -20.77 7.00 1.25
C ALA A 451 -22.01 7.29 0.38
N LYS A 452 -22.74 6.24 -0.04
CA LYS A 452 -24.01 6.37 -0.77
C LYS A 452 -25.08 7.07 0.06
N LEU A 453 -25.22 6.71 1.34
CA LEU A 453 -26.22 7.28 2.24
C LEU A 453 -25.93 8.75 2.57
N VAL A 454 -24.66 9.13 2.70
CA VAL A 454 -24.27 10.49 3.09
C VAL A 454 -24.26 11.46 1.90
N PHE A 455 -23.66 11.07 0.77
CA PHE A 455 -23.44 11.97 -0.38
C PHE A 455 -24.11 11.52 -1.67
N GLY A 456 -24.48 10.24 -1.76
CA GLY A 456 -24.67 9.54 -3.03
C GLY A 456 -23.33 9.27 -3.72
N LEU A 457 -23.24 8.21 -4.51
CA LEU A 457 -21.97 7.77 -5.10
C LEU A 457 -21.66 8.40 -6.45
N ARG A 458 -22.68 8.58 -7.29
CA ARG A 458 -22.52 8.96 -8.69
C ARG A 458 -23.01 10.38 -8.96
N VAL A 459 -22.32 11.12 -9.81
CA VAL A 459 -22.78 12.41 -10.33
C VAL A 459 -24.04 12.25 -11.20
N THR A 460 -24.71 13.35 -11.55
CA THR A 460 -25.83 13.33 -12.49
C THR A 460 -25.35 12.95 -13.89
N GLU A 461 -26.25 12.42 -14.73
CA GLU A 461 -25.90 12.06 -16.11
C GLU A 461 -25.45 13.29 -16.92
N GLU A 462 -26.05 14.46 -16.70
CA GLU A 462 -25.63 15.74 -17.28
C GLU A 462 -24.19 16.09 -16.90
N ALA A 463 -23.85 15.98 -15.60
CA ALA A 463 -22.50 16.27 -15.14
C ALA A 463 -21.46 15.28 -15.68
N GLU A 464 -21.84 14.00 -15.82
CA GLU A 464 -20.99 12.98 -16.46
C GLU A 464 -20.79 13.24 -17.96
N ARG A 465 -21.79 13.84 -18.64
CA ARG A 465 -21.71 14.24 -20.05
C ARG A 465 -20.87 15.51 -20.23
N GLU A 466 -21.00 16.49 -19.36
CA GLU A 466 -20.19 17.72 -19.38
C GLU A 466 -18.73 17.46 -18.99
N GLY A 467 -18.49 16.63 -17.97
CA GLY A 467 -17.16 16.29 -17.47
C GLY A 467 -16.93 16.75 -16.03
N LEU A 468 -16.22 15.95 -15.25
CA LEU A 468 -15.97 16.22 -13.83
C LEU A 468 -14.94 17.32 -13.61
N ASP A 469 -14.09 17.63 -14.59
CA ASP A 469 -13.16 18.75 -14.50
C ASP A 469 -13.93 20.06 -14.26
N ILE A 470 -14.92 20.33 -15.11
CA ILE A 470 -15.77 21.52 -14.99
C ILE A 470 -16.75 21.36 -13.83
N THR A 471 -17.51 20.26 -13.80
CA THR A 471 -18.67 20.14 -12.90
C THR A 471 -18.30 19.91 -11.43
N SER A 472 -17.12 19.34 -11.16
CA SER A 472 -16.65 19.10 -9.79
C SER A 472 -15.51 20.01 -9.36
N HIS A 473 -14.71 20.53 -10.30
CA HIS A 473 -13.51 21.32 -9.99
C HIS A 473 -13.49 22.72 -10.61
N GLY A 474 -14.43 23.05 -11.52
CA GLY A 474 -14.58 24.39 -12.07
C GLY A 474 -13.52 24.79 -13.09
N GLU A 475 -12.75 23.83 -13.61
CA GLU A 475 -11.62 24.08 -14.51
C GLU A 475 -11.68 23.16 -15.72
N ALA A 476 -11.06 23.57 -16.83
CA ALA A 476 -10.90 22.74 -18.03
C ALA A 476 -9.42 22.42 -18.23
N ALA A 477 -9.10 21.16 -18.54
CA ALA A 477 -7.72 20.73 -18.76
C ALA A 477 -7.07 21.37 -19.99
N TYR A 478 -7.87 21.65 -21.00
CA TYR A 478 -7.45 22.17 -22.29
C TYR A 478 -8.38 23.32 -22.67
N GLU A 479 -7.79 24.48 -22.95
CA GLU A 479 -8.49 25.57 -23.61
C GLU A 479 -8.44 25.31 -25.12
N SER A 480 -9.61 25.42 -25.77
CA SER A 480 -9.79 25.20 -27.21
C SER A 480 -9.56 26.45 -28.03
#